data_AF-A0A2X1N574-F1
#
_entry.id   AF-A0A2X1N574-F1
#
_cell.length_a   1.000
_cell.length_b   1.000
_cell.length_c   1.000
_cell.angle_alpha   90.00
_cell.angle_beta   90.00
_cell.angle_gamma   90.00
#
_symmetry.space_group_name_H-M   'P 1'
#
loop_
_entity.id
_entity.type
_entity.pdbx_description
1 polymer ?
#
loop_
_entity_poly.entity_id
_entity_poly.type
_entity_poly.pdbx_seq_one_letter_code
_entity_poly.pdbx_strand_id
1 'polypeptide(L)'
;MDAMKYNDLRDFLTLLEQQGELKRITLPVDPHLEITEIADRTLRAGGPALLFENPKGYSMPVLCNLFGTPKRVAMGMGQEDVSALREVGKLLAFLKEPEPPKGFRDLFDKLPQFKQVLNMPTKRLRGAPCQQKNRLWR
;
A
#
# COMPACT_ATOMS: atom_id res chain seq x y z
N MET A 1 -11.37 -7.64 14.51
CA MET A 1 -10.40 -7.16 13.51
C MET A 1 -11.21 -6.26 12.61
N ASP A 2 -11.04 -4.95 12.76
CA ASP A 2 -11.67 -3.99 11.87
C ASP A 2 -11.29 -4.34 10.43
N ALA A 3 -12.28 -4.27 9.54
CA ALA A 3 -12.06 -4.49 8.12
C ALA A 3 -10.89 -3.60 7.65
N MET A 4 -10.05 -4.14 6.76
CA MET A 4 -9.02 -3.34 6.07
C MET A 4 -9.65 -2.02 5.63
N LYS A 5 -9.05 -0.88 6.03
CA LYS A 5 -9.63 0.46 5.78
C LYS A 5 -9.92 0.71 4.29
N TYR A 6 -9.24 -0.01 3.39
CA TYR A 6 -9.39 0.09 1.93
C TYR A 6 -9.38 -1.32 1.32
N ASN A 7 -10.23 -1.57 0.32
CA ASN A 7 -10.34 -2.89 -0.30
C ASN A 7 -9.49 -3.01 -1.57
N ASP A 8 -9.19 -1.89 -2.22
CA ASP A 8 -8.32 -1.83 -3.39
C ASP A 8 -7.52 -0.51 -3.47
N LEU A 9 -6.70 -0.38 -4.52
CA LEU A 9 -5.90 0.81 -4.76
C LEU A 9 -6.76 2.06 -5.01
N ARG A 10 -7.95 1.93 -5.60
CA ARG A 10 -8.81 3.07 -5.95
C ARG A 10 -9.41 3.71 -4.71
N ASP A 11 -9.82 2.88 -3.75
CA ASP A 11 -10.26 3.33 -2.42
C ASP A 11 -9.13 4.12 -1.74
N PHE A 12 -7.90 3.59 -1.79
CA PHE A 12 -6.73 4.24 -1.20
C PHE A 12 -6.40 5.58 -1.87
N LEU A 13 -6.42 5.65 -3.20
CA LEU A 13 -6.22 6.90 -3.93
C LEU A 13 -7.29 7.96 -3.61
N THR A 14 -8.55 7.53 -3.45
CA THR A 14 -9.65 8.41 -3.06
C THR A 14 -9.41 9.02 -1.68
N LEU A 15 -8.94 8.22 -0.71
CA LEU A 15 -8.55 8.73 0.60
C LEU A 15 -7.40 9.75 0.49
N LEU A 16 -6.34 9.41 -0.27
CA LEU A 16 -5.21 10.32 -0.42
C LEU A 16 -5.65 11.65 -1.05
N GLU A 17 -6.56 11.62 -2.03
CA GLU A 17 -7.12 12.82 -2.65
C GLU A 17 -7.92 13.66 -1.65
N GLN A 18 -8.77 13.04 -0.84
CA GLN A 18 -9.54 13.71 0.23
C GLN A 18 -8.63 14.38 1.27
N GLN A 19 -7.45 13.81 1.54
CA GLN A 19 -6.49 14.36 2.49
C GLN A 19 -5.46 15.31 1.86
N GLY A 20 -5.57 15.62 0.56
CA GLY A 20 -4.61 16.46 -0.16
C GLY A 20 -3.24 15.80 -0.39
N GLU A 21 -3.15 14.48 -0.20
CA GLU A 21 -1.95 13.66 -0.35
C GLU A 21 -1.82 13.05 -1.76
N LEU A 22 -2.75 13.33 -2.67
CA LEU A 22 -2.70 12.95 -4.09
C LEU A 22 -2.89 14.20 -4.97
N LYS A 23 -2.05 14.34 -5.99
CA LYS A 23 -2.21 15.35 -7.04
C LYS A 23 -2.41 14.69 -8.39
N ARG A 24 -3.50 15.05 -9.06
CA ARG A 24 -3.74 14.72 -10.47
C ARG A 24 -3.05 15.72 -11.38
N ILE A 25 -2.31 15.21 -12.36
CA ILE A 25 -1.60 15.98 -13.38
C ILE A 25 -2.26 15.67 -14.73
N THR A 26 -3.03 16.64 -15.22
CA THR A 26 -3.76 16.56 -16.50
C THR A 26 -2.94 17.06 -17.69
N LEU A 27 -1.86 17.80 -17.42
CA LEU A 27 -0.93 18.27 -18.44
C LEU A 27 -0.27 17.06 -19.14
N PRO A 28 -0.03 17.13 -20.46
CA PRO A 28 0.71 16.10 -21.16
C PRO A 28 2.15 15.99 -20.64
N VAL A 29 2.53 14.83 -20.09
CA VAL A 29 3.88 14.57 -19.56
C VAL A 29 4.46 13.33 -20.22
N ASP A 30 5.73 13.38 -20.61
CA ASP A 30 6.44 12.27 -21.21
C ASP A 30 6.81 11.22 -20.15
N PRO A 31 6.40 9.95 -20.31
CA PRO A 31 6.89 8.88 -19.44
C PRO A 31 8.41 8.70 -19.53
N HIS A 32 9.03 9.07 -20.65
CA HIS A 32 10.46 9.06 -20.80
C HIS A 32 11.10 10.23 -20.03
N LEU A 33 11.56 9.91 -18.82
CA LEU A 33 12.34 10.77 -17.91
C LEU A 33 11.57 11.97 -17.30
N GLU A 34 10.61 12.61 -17.97
CA GLU A 34 9.88 13.76 -17.40
C GLU A 34 9.09 13.37 -16.13
N ILE A 35 8.37 12.24 -16.16
CA ILE A 35 7.66 11.73 -14.96
C ILE A 35 8.65 11.50 -13.80
N THR A 36 9.84 10.97 -14.09
CA THR A 36 10.85 10.67 -13.07
C THR A 36 11.38 11.96 -12.44
N GLU A 37 11.69 12.97 -13.25
CA GLU A 37 12.16 14.28 -12.76
C GLU A 37 11.11 14.97 -11.88
N ILE A 38 9.85 14.95 -12.29
CA ILE A 38 8.75 15.54 -11.51
C ILE A 38 8.58 14.76 -10.19
N ALA A 39 8.63 13.43 -10.24
CA ALA A 39 8.52 12.59 -9.06
C ALA A 39 9.70 12.81 -8.09
N ASP A 40 10.94 12.93 -8.57
CA ASP A 40 12.13 13.16 -7.75
C ASP A 40 12.05 14.50 -7.02
N ARG A 41 11.72 15.60 -7.72
CA ARG A 41 11.52 16.91 -7.08
C ARG A 41 10.40 16.88 -6.05
N THR A 42 9.30 16.21 -6.37
CA THR A 42 8.15 16.09 -5.47
C THR A 42 8.53 15.29 -4.23
N LEU A 43 9.25 14.17 -4.39
CA LEU A 43 9.75 13.34 -3.28
C LEU A 43 10.66 14.15 -2.36
N ARG A 44 11.65 14.86 -2.92
CA ARG A 44 12.61 15.68 -2.16
C ARG A 44 11.94 16.80 -1.37
N ALA A 45 10.86 17.35 -1.90
CA ALA A 45 10.06 18.36 -1.24
C ALA A 45 9.01 17.78 -0.25
N GLY A 46 8.94 16.46 -0.08
CA GLY A 46 7.92 15.80 0.75
C GLY A 46 6.50 15.95 0.20
N GLY A 47 6.36 16.17 -1.11
CA GLY A 47 5.09 16.45 -1.77
C GLY A 47 4.16 15.22 -1.90
N PRO A 48 2.97 15.42 -2.52
CA PRO A 48 1.92 14.41 -2.62
C PRO A 48 2.30 13.25 -3.56
N ALA A 49 1.53 12.16 -3.51
CA ALA A 49 1.51 11.18 -4.58
C ALA A 49 1.05 11.82 -5.89
N LEU A 50 1.51 11.29 -7.02
CA LEU A 50 1.25 11.88 -8.33
C LEU A 50 0.53 10.89 -9.24
N LEU A 51 -0.60 11.32 -9.81
CA LEU A 51 -1.32 10.59 -10.85
C LEU A 51 -1.29 11.39 -12.15
N PHE A 52 -0.47 10.93 -13.10
CA PHE A 52 -0.40 11.50 -14.44
C PHE A 52 -1.49 10.88 -15.31
N GLU A 53 -2.50 11.68 -15.66
CA GLU A 53 -3.68 11.20 -16.41
C GLU A 53 -3.47 11.27 -17.92
N ASN A 54 -2.47 12.04 -18.37
CA ASN A 54 -2.17 12.26 -19.79
C ASN A 54 -0.69 11.99 -20.14
N PRO A 55 -0.21 10.74 -20.01
CA PRO A 55 1.13 10.37 -20.46
C PRO A 55 1.23 10.43 -22.00
N LYS A 56 2.22 11.18 -22.53
CA LYS A 56 2.41 11.34 -23.99
C LYS A 56 2.55 9.97 -24.67
N GLY A 57 1.69 9.69 -25.65
CA GLY A 57 1.72 8.43 -26.42
C GLY A 57 1.02 7.24 -25.75
N TYR A 58 0.40 7.42 -24.57
CA TYR A 58 -0.27 6.33 -23.84
C TYR A 58 -1.65 6.76 -23.32
N SER A 59 -2.55 5.79 -23.14
CA SER A 59 -3.89 6.01 -22.57
C SER A 59 -4.03 5.52 -21.13
N MET A 60 -3.04 4.80 -20.61
CA MET A 60 -3.05 4.29 -19.23
C MET A 60 -2.38 5.32 -18.31
N PRO A 61 -3.08 5.84 -17.28
CA PRO A 61 -2.50 6.77 -16.32
C PRO A 61 -1.30 6.17 -15.58
N VAL A 62 -0.36 7.02 -15.19
CA VAL A 62 0.83 6.62 -14.42
C VAL A 62 0.73 7.16 -13.00
N LEU A 63 0.68 6.26 -12.04
CA LEU A 63 0.75 6.59 -10.61
C LEU A 63 2.19 6.43 -10.13
N CYS A 64 2.76 7.46 -9.50
CA CYS A 64 4.06 7.36 -8.84
C CYS A 64 4.11 8.20 -7.56
N ASN A 65 5.25 8.16 -6.87
CA ASN A 65 5.46 8.82 -5.57
C ASN A 65 4.41 8.43 -4.48
N LEU A 66 3.77 7.27 -4.64
CA LEU A 66 2.68 6.80 -3.78
C LEU A 66 3.10 6.74 -2.31
N PHE A 67 4.29 6.19 -2.06
CA PHE A 67 4.89 6.05 -0.74
C PHE A 67 6.02 7.06 -0.48
N GLY A 68 5.95 8.23 -1.12
CA GLY A 68 6.99 9.26 -1.02
C GLY A 68 7.17 9.91 0.35
N THR A 69 6.29 9.63 1.31
CA THR A 69 6.38 10.14 2.69
C THR A 69 6.10 9.03 3.71
N PRO A 70 6.69 9.08 4.91
CA PRO A 70 6.40 8.13 5.99
C PRO A 70 4.91 8.08 6.36
N LYS A 71 4.22 9.22 6.31
CA LYS A 71 2.78 9.31 6.52
C LYS A 71 2.00 8.44 5.54
N ARG A 72 2.28 8.53 4.23
CA ARG A 72 1.59 7.70 3.23
C ARG A 72 1.94 6.22 3.34
N VAL A 73 3.14 5.88 3.80
CA VAL A 73 3.49 4.49 4.15
C VAL A 73 2.60 3.98 5.29
N ALA A 74 2.49 4.73 6.40
CA ALA A 74 1.63 4.36 7.52
C ALA A 74 0.16 4.20 7.09
N MET A 75 -0.36 5.15 6.31
CA MET A 75 -1.71 5.09 5.74
C MET A 75 -1.90 3.83 4.88
N GLY A 76 -0.94 3.49 4.02
CA GLY A 76 -1.00 2.28 3.19
C GLY A 76 -1.06 0.98 3.99
N MET A 77 -0.62 1.01 5.25
CA MET A 77 -0.68 -0.10 6.19
C MET A 77 -1.92 -0.05 7.11
N GLY A 78 -2.87 0.82 6.80
CA GLY A 78 -4.09 1.03 7.59
C GLY A 78 -3.87 1.76 8.91
N GLN A 79 -2.68 2.34 9.12
CA GLN A 79 -2.34 3.08 10.32
C GLN A 79 -2.51 4.59 10.10
N GLU A 80 -2.83 5.31 11.17
CA GLU A 80 -3.01 6.78 11.10
C GLU A 80 -1.70 7.53 11.35
N ASP A 81 -0.73 6.89 12.02
CA ASP A 81 0.50 7.54 12.48
C ASP A 81 1.74 6.68 12.17
N VAL A 82 2.86 7.35 11.90
CA VAL A 82 4.18 6.76 11.62
C VAL A 82 4.71 5.97 12.82
N SER A 83 4.38 6.37 14.05
CA SER A 83 4.72 5.65 15.28
C SER A 83 4.19 4.22 15.30
N ALA A 84 3.05 3.97 14.63
CA ALA A 84 2.49 2.63 14.50
C ALA A 84 3.35 1.70 13.60
N LEU A 85 4.22 2.25 12.74
CA LEU A 85 5.17 1.44 11.95
C LEU A 85 6.12 0.64 12.84
N ARG A 86 6.41 1.12 14.06
CA ARG A 86 7.22 0.38 15.04
C ARG A 86 6.52 -0.90 15.49
N GLU A 87 5.21 -0.83 15.74
CA GLU A 87 4.41 -1.99 16.14
C GLU A 87 4.25 -2.97 14.98
N VAL A 88 4.11 -2.48 13.74
CA VAL A 88 4.16 -3.35 12.57
C VAL A 88 5.53 -4.03 12.42
N GLY A 89 6.63 -3.31 12.64
CA GLY A 89 7.97 -3.88 12.64
C GLY A 89 8.15 -5.01 13.66
N LYS A 90 7.63 -4.83 14.88
CA LYS A 90 7.61 -5.89 15.91
C LYS A 90 6.79 -7.11 15.47
N LEU A 91 5.62 -6.89 14.88
CA LEU A 91 4.78 -7.97 14.37
C LEU A 91 5.50 -8.76 13.25
N LEU A 92 6.12 -8.07 12.29
CA LEU A 92 6.88 -8.72 11.22
C LEU A 92 8.09 -9.48 11.76
N ALA A 93 8.79 -8.94 12.76
CA ALA A 93 9.89 -9.63 13.42
C ALA A 93 9.42 -10.92 14.12
N PHE A 94 8.30 -10.86 14.84
CA PHE A 94 7.66 -12.03 15.47
C PHE A 94 7.23 -13.10 14.45
N LEU A 95 6.69 -12.69 13.31
CA LEU A 95 6.29 -13.61 12.23
C LEU A 95 7.49 -14.28 11.55
N LYS A 96 8.63 -13.59 11.45
CA LYS A 96 9.84 -14.10 10.80
C LYS A 96 10.47 -15.24 11.60
N GLU A 97 10.63 -15.04 12.91
CA GLU A 97 11.22 -16.03 13.81
C GLU A 97 10.35 -16.14 15.06
N PRO A 98 9.30 -16.98 15.04
CA PRO A 98 8.49 -17.21 16.22
C PRO A 98 9.35 -17.90 17.28
N GLU A 99 9.58 -17.23 18.41
CA GLU A 99 10.33 -17.82 19.52
C GLU A 99 9.61 -19.07 20.03
N PRO A 100 10.26 -20.25 20.05
CA PRO A 100 9.63 -21.46 20.57
C PRO A 100 9.25 -21.25 22.04
N PRO A 101 8.02 -21.59 22.44
CA PRO A 101 7.55 -21.35 23.80
C PRO A 101 8.40 -22.13 24.79
N LYS A 102 8.89 -21.45 25.83
CA LYS A 102 9.81 -22.04 26.82
C LYS A 102 9.09 -22.92 27.86
N GLY A 103 7.76 -23.06 27.78
CA GLY A 103 6.96 -23.94 28.63
C GLY A 103 5.44 -23.77 28.48
N PHE A 104 4.66 -24.54 29.25
CA PHE A 104 3.19 -24.56 29.18
C PHE A 104 2.50 -23.23 29.57
N ARG A 105 3.11 -22.44 30.46
CA ARG A 105 2.63 -21.08 30.79
C ARG A 105 2.84 -20.11 29.62
N ASP A 106 4.03 -20.12 29.02
CA ASP A 106 4.40 -19.28 27.87
C ASP A 106 3.53 -19.61 26.64
N LEU A 107 3.08 -20.86 26.49
CA LEU A 107 2.13 -21.26 25.45
C LEU A 107 0.75 -20.61 25.62
N PHE A 108 0.24 -20.49 26.86
CA PHE A 108 -1.03 -19.81 27.14
C PHE A 108 -0.93 -18.30 26.92
N ASP A 109 0.20 -17.69 27.27
CA ASP A 109 0.44 -16.25 27.08
C ASP A 109 0.62 -15.87 25.60
N LYS A 110 1.22 -16.75 24.79
CA LYS A 110 1.44 -16.54 23.34
C LYS A 110 0.26 -17.00 22.46
N LEU A 111 -0.70 -17.74 23.01
CA LEU A 111 -1.88 -18.27 22.32
C LEU A 111 -2.70 -17.20 21.55
N PRO A 112 -2.92 -15.97 22.07
CA PRO A 112 -3.58 -14.90 21.34
C PRO A 112 -2.81 -14.43 20.10
N GLN A 113 -1.47 -14.43 20.13
CA GLN A 113 -0.62 -14.04 19.01
C GLN A 113 -0.64 -15.11 17.91
N PHE A 114 -0.63 -16.40 18.28
CA PHE A 114 -0.80 -17.50 17.34
C PHE A 114 -2.17 -17.49 16.64
N LYS A 115 -3.25 -17.07 17.32
CA LYS A 115 -4.57 -16.87 16.69
C LYS A 115 -4.55 -15.83 15.57
N GLN A 116 -3.71 -14.79 15.67
CA GLN A 116 -3.60 -13.77 14.61
C GLN A 116 -2.99 -14.37 13.33
N VAL A 117 -2.02 -15.27 13.47
CA VAL A 117 -1.39 -15.98 12.36
C VAL A 117 -2.36 -16.96 11.69
N LEU A 118 -3.15 -17.68 12.49
CA LEU A 118 -4.14 -18.65 12.00
C LEU A 118 -5.34 -18.01 11.30
N ASN A 119 -5.58 -16.71 11.48
CA ASN A 119 -6.69 -15.96 10.90
C ASN A 119 -6.39 -15.31 9.53
N MET A 120 -5.29 -15.68 8.86
CA MET A 120 -4.91 -15.10 7.56
C MET A 120 -5.01 -16.05 6.34
N PRO A 121 -6.05 -16.88 6.16
CA PRO A 121 -6.23 -17.54 4.87
C PRO A 121 -6.61 -16.51 3.80
N THR A 122 -5.96 -16.57 2.64
CA THR A 122 -6.36 -15.75 1.49
C THR A 122 -7.75 -16.17 1.01
N LYS A 123 -8.67 -15.21 0.89
CA LYS A 123 -9.99 -15.47 0.30
C LYS A 123 -9.88 -15.55 -1.22
N ARG A 124 -9.98 -16.76 -1.78
CA ARG A 124 -10.01 -16.96 -3.23
C ARG A 124 -11.37 -16.55 -3.81
N LEU A 125 -11.35 -15.65 -4.78
CA LEU A 125 -12.54 -15.24 -5.55
C LEU A 125 -12.55 -15.96 -6.91
N ARG A 126 -13.75 -16.20 -7.44
CA ARG A 126 -13.92 -16.83 -8.77
C ARG A 126 -13.63 -15.85 -9.92
N GLY A 127 -13.90 -14.57 -9.72
CA GLY A 127 -13.59 -13.50 -10.66
C GLY A 127 -13.16 -12.26 -9.90
N ALA A 128 -12.26 -11.47 -10.49
CA ALA A 128 -11.71 -10.27 -9.89
C ALA A 128 -11.63 -9.12 -10.91
N PRO A 129 -11.74 -7.84 -10.48
CA PRO A 129 -11.65 -6.69 -11.38
C PRO A 129 -10.37 -6.64 -12.23
N CYS A 130 -9.25 -7.19 -11.73
CA CYS A 130 -7.99 -7.27 -12.47
C CYS A 130 -8.06 -8.18 -13.72
N GLN A 131 -9.11 -8.99 -13.87
CA GLN A 131 -9.31 -9.90 -15.01
C GLN A 131 -10.26 -9.33 -16.09
N GLN A 132 -10.75 -8.09 -15.92
CA GLN A 132 -11.75 -7.49 -16.84
C GLN A 132 -11.25 -7.33 -18.28
N LYS A 133 -9.95 -7.07 -18.48
CA LYS A 133 -9.34 -6.94 -19.80
C LYS A 133 -8.25 -7.98 -19.95
N ASN A 134 -8.58 -9.09 -20.60
CA ASN A 134 -7.60 -10.09 -21.00
C ASN A 134 -7.19 -9.81 -22.44
N ARG A 135 -6.02 -9.22 -22.65
CA ARG A 135 -5.36 -9.31 -23.96
C ARG A 135 -4.80 -10.74 -24.07
N LEU A 136 -5.52 -11.59 -24.77
CA LEU A 136 -4.93 -12.80 -25.32
C LEU A 136 -3.81 -12.34 -26.25
N TRP A 137 -2.56 -12.66 -25.91
CA TRP A 137 -1.43 -12.46 -26.80
C TRP A 137 -1.75 -13.19 -28.13
N ARG A 138 -1.88 -12.43 -29.21
CA ARG A 138 -1.84 -12.90 -30.60
C ARG A 138 -0.68 -12.18 -31.27
#